data_AF-A0A7S2GHH5-F1
#
_entry.id   AF-A0A7S2GHH5-F1
#
_cell.length_a   1.000
_cell.length_b   1.000
_cell.length_c   1.000
_cell.angle_alpha   90.00
_cell.angle_beta   90.00
_cell.angle_gamma   90.00
#
_symmetry.space_group_name_H-M   'P 1'
#
loop_
_entity.id
_entity.type
_entity.pdbx_description
1 polymer ?
#
loop_
_entity_poly.entity_id
_entity_poly.type
_entity_poly.pdbx_seq_one_letter_code
_entity_poly.pdbx_strand_id
1 'polypeptide(L)'
;AEALKHAEEASSVFERTGDTVGHADAGRAVIEAMISLGQVDEAAAAAKEKLTSIRRSGERSLVVLRRREAPLLLAMAEVQLKANEPEKAIASAAQAQGF
;
A
#
# COMPACT_ATOMS: atom_id res chain seq x y z
N ALA A 1 -17.79 -0.72 0.88
CA ALA A 1 -18.19 0.22 1.95
C ALA A 1 -17.86 1.65 1.52
N GLU A 2 -18.49 2.66 2.13
CA GLU A 2 -18.25 4.07 1.83
C GLU A 2 -16.78 4.48 2.00
N ALA A 3 -16.08 3.88 2.98
CA ALA A 3 -14.63 4.04 3.17
C ALA A 3 -13.79 3.61 1.94
N LEU A 4 -14.14 2.48 1.31
CA LEU A 4 -13.43 2.00 0.11
C LEU A 4 -13.62 2.97 -1.06
N LYS A 5 -14.87 3.41 -1.27
CA LYS A 5 -15.21 4.38 -2.32
C LYS A 5 -14.43 5.69 -2.15
N HIS A 6 -14.40 6.26 -0.94
CA HIS A 6 -13.68 7.51 -0.69
C HIS A 6 -12.16 7.34 -0.81
N ALA A 7 -11.61 6.19 -0.41
CA ALA A 7 -10.19 5.91 -0.57
C ALA A 7 -9.79 5.75 -2.06
N GLU A 8 -10.65 5.14 -2.88
CA GLU A 8 -10.47 5.05 -4.33
C GLU A 8 -10.56 6.42 -5.01
N GLU A 9 -11.54 7.25 -4.62
CA GLU A 9 -11.69 8.63 -5.10
C GLU A 9 -10.44 9.46 -4.77
N ALA A 10 -9.95 9.41 -3.52
CA ALA A 10 -8.72 10.08 -3.11
C ALA A 10 -7.50 9.60 -3.90
N SER A 11 -7.37 8.29 -4.10
CA SER A 11 -6.31 7.67 -4.89
C SER A 11 -6.29 8.21 -6.33
N SER A 12 -7.46 8.37 -6.96
CA SER A 12 -7.57 8.92 -8.31
C SER A 12 -7.22 10.42 -8.37
N VAL A 13 -7.57 11.19 -7.34
CA VAL A 13 -7.21 12.62 -7.27
C VAL A 13 -5.70 12.79 -7.18
N PHE A 14 -5.02 12.07 -6.29
CA PHE A 14 -3.56 12.18 -6.14
C PHE A 14 -2.79 11.75 -7.39
N GLU A 15 -3.29 10.73 -8.10
CA GLU A 15 -2.73 10.31 -9.38
C GLU A 15 -2.80 11.44 -10.42
N ARG A 16 -3.96 12.11 -10.53
CA ARG A 16 -4.17 13.23 -11.46
C ARG A 16 -3.34 14.46 -11.13
N THR A 17 -3.03 14.70 -9.86
CA THR A 17 -2.20 15.84 -9.43
C THR A 17 -0.70 15.56 -9.46
N GLY A 18 -0.30 14.32 -9.76
CA GLY A 18 1.10 13.89 -9.74
C GLY A 18 1.69 13.71 -8.33
N ASP A 19 0.85 13.72 -7.29
CA ASP A 19 1.28 13.44 -5.93
C ASP A 19 1.38 11.92 -5.73
N THR A 20 2.51 11.39 -6.17
CA THR A 20 2.75 9.95 -6.15
C THR A 20 2.88 9.37 -4.74
N VAL A 21 3.19 10.20 -3.74
CA VAL A 21 3.25 9.80 -2.32
C VAL A 21 1.86 9.76 -1.73
N GLY A 22 1.07 10.82 -1.91
CA GLY A 22 -0.35 10.84 -1.52
C GLY A 22 -1.16 9.72 -2.19
N HIS A 23 -0.85 9.37 -3.44
CA HIS A 23 -1.44 8.22 -4.11
C HIS A 23 -1.13 6.88 -3.40
N ALA A 24 0.09 6.73 -2.88
CA ALA A 24 0.45 5.53 -2.13
C ALA A 24 -0.25 5.47 -0.76
N ASP A 25 -0.39 6.60 -0.07
CA ASP A 25 -1.14 6.72 1.18
C ASP A 25 -2.62 6.41 0.99
N ALA A 26 -3.25 6.94 -0.06
CA ALA A 26 -4.62 6.59 -0.42
C ALA A 26 -4.74 5.10 -0.78
N GLY A 27 -3.73 4.54 -1.46
CA GLY A 27 -3.63 3.11 -1.73
C GLY A 27 -3.59 2.26 -0.46
N ARG A 28 -2.89 2.69 0.58
CA ARG A 28 -2.91 2.05 1.90
C ARG A 28 -4.31 2.08 2.52
N ALA A 29 -4.99 3.23 2.50
CA ALA A 29 -6.34 3.35 3.04
C ALA A 29 -7.36 2.41 2.34
N VAL A 30 -7.22 2.22 1.02
CA VAL A 30 -8.00 1.21 0.27
C VAL A 30 -7.74 -0.20 0.83
N ILE A 31 -6.48 -0.58 1.01
CA ILE A 31 -6.10 -1.91 1.50
C ILE A 31 -6.62 -2.12 2.94
N GLU A 32 -6.50 -1.12 3.82
CA GLU A 32 -7.03 -1.17 5.19
C GLU A 32 -8.56 -1.33 5.22
N ALA A 33 -9.27 -0.67 4.31
CA ALA A 33 -10.71 -0.82 4.15
C ALA A 33 -11.07 -2.25 3.71
N MET A 34 -10.32 -2.84 2.77
CA MET A 34 -10.51 -4.22 2.32
C MET A 34 -10.26 -5.22 3.46
N ILE A 35 -9.18 -5.05 4.23
CA ILE A 35 -8.91 -5.84 5.44
C ILE A 35 -10.10 -5.78 6.40
N SER A 36 -10.64 -4.58 6.66
CA SER A 36 -11.75 -4.37 7.58
C SER A 36 -13.06 -5.02 7.10
N LEU A 37 -13.19 -5.22 5.78
CA LEU A 37 -14.30 -5.95 5.15
C LEU A 37 -14.06 -7.46 5.08
N GLY A 38 -12.93 -7.96 5.59
CA GLY A 38 -12.57 -9.38 5.54
C GLY A 38 -12.05 -9.85 4.18
N GLN A 39 -11.80 -8.93 3.25
CA GLN A 39 -11.29 -9.19 1.89
C GLN A 39 -9.77 -9.31 1.91
N VAL A 40 -9.24 -10.24 2.71
CA VAL A 40 -7.80 -10.35 3.00
C VAL A 40 -7.00 -10.74 1.76
N ASP A 41 -7.51 -11.65 0.93
CA ASP A 41 -6.84 -12.11 -0.28
C ASP A 41 -6.78 -11.01 -1.34
N GLU A 42 -7.88 -10.29 -1.53
CA GLU A 42 -7.93 -9.14 -2.45
C GLU A 42 -7.03 -8.00 -1.94
N ALA A 43 -6.99 -7.76 -0.62
CA ALA A 43 -6.11 -6.78 -0.02
C ALA A 43 -4.63 -7.12 -0.26
N ALA A 44 -4.27 -8.40 -0.15
CA ALA A 44 -2.93 -8.90 -0.44
C ALA A 44 -2.54 -8.68 -1.91
N ALA A 45 -3.46 -9.01 -2.83
CA ALA A 45 -3.27 -8.82 -4.26
C ALA A 45 -3.07 -7.34 -4.60
N ALA A 46 -3.92 -6.46 -4.08
CA ALA A 46 -3.85 -5.02 -4.29
C ALA A 46 -2.54 -4.41 -3.75
N ALA A 47 -2.14 -4.78 -2.53
CA ALA A 47 -0.87 -4.33 -1.94
C ALA A 47 0.33 -4.75 -2.80
N LYS A 48 0.35 -6.00 -3.27
CA LYS A 48 1.42 -6.54 -4.11
C LYS A 48 1.49 -5.86 -5.47
N GLU A 49 0.35 -5.63 -6.10
CA GLU A 49 0.26 -4.95 -7.39
C GLU A 49 0.81 -3.52 -7.29
N LYS A 50 0.33 -2.74 -6.31
CA LYS A 50 0.78 -1.34 -6.12
C LYS A 50 2.28 -1.25 -5.83
N LEU A 51 2.81 -2.12 -4.96
CA LEU A 51 4.26 -2.20 -4.71
C LEU A 51 5.04 -2.53 -5.99
N THR A 52 4.55 -3.48 -6.77
CA THR A 52 5.16 -3.87 -8.04
C THR A 52 5.16 -2.72 -9.05
N SER A 53 4.07 -1.95 -9.11
CA SER A 53 3.94 -0.77 -9.96
C SER A 53 4.94 0.32 -9.57
N ILE A 54 5.08 0.63 -8.28
CA ILE A 54 6.07 1.62 -7.79
C ILE A 54 7.49 1.20 -8.15
N ARG A 55 7.86 -0.07 -7.91
CA ARG A 55 9.17 -0.62 -8.25
C ARG A 55 9.47 -0.59 -9.75
N ARG A 56 8.43 -0.58 -10.59
CA ARG A 56 8.54 -0.49 -12.06
C ARG A 56 8.34 0.92 -12.60
N SER A 57 8.05 1.91 -11.76
CA SER A 57 7.69 3.27 -12.19
C SER A 57 8.84 4.08 -12.81
N GLY A 58 10.06 3.53 -12.85
CA GLY A 58 11.24 4.21 -13.40
C GLY A 58 11.74 5.39 -12.55
N GLU A 59 11.17 5.58 -11.35
CA GLU A 59 11.57 6.60 -10.39
C GLU A 59 13.06 6.44 -10.02
N ARG A 60 13.85 7.48 -10.25
CA ARG A 60 15.30 7.48 -10.00
C ARG A 60 15.63 7.96 -8.60
N SER A 61 14.77 8.76 -7.99
CA SER A 61 14.92 9.22 -6.63
C SER A 61 14.56 8.10 -5.66
N LEU A 62 15.59 7.48 -5.09
CA LEU A 62 15.42 6.46 -4.06
C LEU A 62 14.62 6.96 -2.86
N VAL A 63 14.71 8.25 -2.52
CA VAL A 63 13.92 8.85 -1.43
C VAL A 63 12.43 8.85 -1.77
N VAL A 64 12.07 9.24 -2.99
CA VAL A 64 10.68 9.26 -3.44
C VAL A 64 10.14 7.84 -3.56
N LEU A 65 10.91 6.93 -4.17
CA LEU A 65 10.54 5.52 -4.28
C LEU A 65 10.22 4.93 -2.90
N ARG A 66 11.10 5.14 -1.92
CA ARG A 66 10.92 4.65 -0.55
C ARG A 66 9.72 5.25 0.15
N ARG A 67 9.51 6.57 0.02
CA ARG A 67 8.32 7.23 0.58
C ARG A 67 7.01 6.68 0.00
N ARG A 68 7.02 6.25 -1.26
CA ARG A 68 5.86 5.60 -1.91
C ARG A 68 5.70 4.15 -1.48
N GLU A 69 6.80 3.40 -1.29
CA GLU A 69 6.72 1.99 -0.88
C GLU A 69 6.33 1.83 0.59
N ALA A 70 6.83 2.69 1.48
CA ALA A 70 6.63 2.58 2.93
C ALA A 70 5.16 2.37 3.36
N PRO A 71 4.18 3.21 2.97
CA PRO A 71 2.79 3.00 3.38
C PRO A 71 2.21 1.67 2.87
N LEU A 72 2.60 1.24 1.67
CA LEU A 72 2.13 -0.04 1.11
C LEU A 72 2.83 -1.26 1.73
N LEU A 73 4.08 -1.12 2.18
CA LEU A 73 4.78 -2.15 2.94
C LEU A 73 4.15 -2.33 4.33
N LEU A 74 3.71 -1.25 4.96
CA LEU A 74 2.93 -1.33 6.19
C LEU A 74 1.57 -1.99 5.95
N ALA A 75 0.86 -1.61 4.89
CA ALA A 75 -0.39 -2.26 4.51
C ALA A 75 -0.20 -3.76 4.25
N MET A 76 0.87 -4.15 3.54
CA MET A 76 1.22 -5.56 3.31
C MET A 76 1.49 -6.30 4.62
N ALA A 77 2.19 -5.67 5.58
CA ALA A 77 2.42 -6.26 6.89
C ALA A 77 1.10 -6.50 7.64
N GLU A 78 0.17 -5.54 7.61
CA GLU A 78 -1.14 -5.67 8.22
C GLU A 78 -1.98 -6.78 7.57
N VAL A 79 -1.98 -6.88 6.24
CA VAL A 79 -2.62 -7.99 5.52
C VAL A 79 -2.03 -9.32 5.96
N GLN A 80 -0.70 -9.43 6.04
CA GLN A 80 -0.01 -10.66 6.44
C GLN A 80 -0.33 -11.06 7.88
N LEU A 81 -0.46 -10.10 8.80
CA LEU A 81 -0.95 -10.38 10.15
C LEU A 81 -2.36 -10.95 10.15
N LYS A 82 -3.26 -10.42 9.30
CA LYS A 82 -4.62 -10.92 9.15
C LYS A 82 -4.69 -12.30 8.48
N ALA A 83 -3.76 -12.59 7.59
CA ALA A 83 -3.58 -13.89 6.97
C ALA A 83 -2.86 -14.91 7.88
N ASN A 84 -2.53 -14.54 9.13
CA ASN A 84 -1.78 -15.38 10.08
C ASN A 84 -0.38 -15.77 9.55
N GLU A 85 0.30 -14.83 8.89
CA GLU A 85 1.67 -14.96 8.35
C GLU A 85 2.64 -13.97 9.03
N PRO A 86 2.87 -14.07 10.36
CA PRO A 86 3.58 -13.05 11.14
C PRO A 86 5.05 -12.86 10.71
N GLU A 87 5.73 -13.91 10.24
CA GLU A 87 7.13 -13.80 9.78
C GLU A 87 7.23 -12.93 8.54
N LYS A 88 6.27 -13.05 7.62
CA LYS A 88 6.21 -12.20 6.44
C LYS A 88 5.86 -10.76 6.82
N ALA A 89 4.95 -10.59 7.78
CA ALA A 89 4.59 -9.26 8.29
C ALA A 89 5.80 -8.52 8.87
N ILE A 90 6.62 -9.21 9.65
CA ILE A 90 7.88 -8.66 10.18
C ILE A 90 8.81 -8.25 9.03
N ALA A 91 8.97 -9.10 8.01
CA ALA A 91 9.81 -8.78 6.86
C ALA A 91 9.32 -7.54 6.08
N SER A 92 8.00 -7.38 5.92
CA SER A 92 7.40 -6.21 5.26
C SER A 92 7.57 -4.95 6.11
N ALA A 93 7.35 -5.04 7.43
CA ALA A 93 7.53 -3.92 8.35
C ALA A 93 9.00 -3.48 8.45
N ALA A 94 9.95 -4.43 8.47
CA ALA A 94 11.37 -4.13 8.46
C ALA A 94 11.80 -3.42 7.17
N GLN A 95 11.25 -3.81 6.01
CA GLN A 95 11.47 -3.09 4.75
C GLN A 95 10.92 -1.66 4.79
N ALA A 96 9.83 -1.41 5.52
CA ALA A 96 9.31 -0.05 5.70
C ALA A 96 10.19 0.79 6.64
N GLN A 97 10.80 0.18 7.67
CA GLN A 97 11.65 0.84 8.66
C GLN A 97 13.10 1.06 8.23
N GLY A 98 13.61 0.26 7.29
CA GLY A 98 15.04 0.19 6.96
C GLY A 98 15.66 1.41 6.26
N PHE A 99 15.04 2.59 6.36
CA PHE A 99 15.42 3.78 5.58
C PHE A 99 15.32 5.10 6.36
#